data_AF-A0A4Y2J1W4-F1
#
_entry.id   AF-A0A4Y2J1W4-F1
#
_cell.length_a   1.000
_cell.length_b   1.000
_cell.length_c   1.000
_cell.angle_alpha   90.00
_cell.angle_beta   90.00
_cell.angle_gamma   90.00
#
_symmetry.space_group_name_H-M   'P 1'
#
loop_
_entity.id
_entity.type
_entity.pdbx_description
1 polymer ?
#
loop_
_entity_poly.entity_id
_entity_poly.type
_entity_poly.pdbx_seq_one_letter_code
_entity_poly.pdbx_strand_id
1 'polypeptide(L)'
;MYPSAFQTFKPNTRLDIFFNEYMSKSVKDYNKIWPDMKIIFTLSHGQASIERGFSTNKKIEVENMAQESYVARRIVCDAIKSYGEILNIPISNDLQKFVFSARQKYMLHLEENKKRKINEGISNKGKIISDEMDYLKVKRQCLETDVSSMDKTYENLTEEAE
;
A
#
# COMPACT_ATOMS: atom_id res chain seq x y z
N MET A 1 -45.38 -2.71 12.80
CA MET A 1 -43.97 -3.07 12.52
C MET A 1 -43.63 -2.41 11.19
N TYR A 2 -42.84 -1.34 11.19
CA TYR A 2 -42.46 -0.68 9.93
C TYR A 2 -41.57 -1.64 9.13
N PRO A 3 -41.85 -1.86 7.83
CA PRO A 3 -40.96 -2.66 6.99
C PRO A 3 -39.56 -2.05 6.99
N SER A 4 -38.54 -2.88 7.19
CA SER A 4 -37.16 -2.42 7.09
C SER A 4 -36.91 -1.95 5.65
N ALA A 5 -36.37 -0.75 5.46
CA ALA A 5 -36.09 -0.19 4.12
C ALA A 5 -35.17 -1.08 3.26
N PHE A 6 -34.46 -2.02 3.88
CA PHE A 6 -33.52 -2.94 3.23
C PHE A 6 -34.07 -4.37 3.06
N GLN A 7 -35.37 -4.59 3.28
CA GLN A 7 -35.96 -5.93 3.25
C GLN A 7 -35.90 -6.58 1.86
N THR A 8 -35.74 -5.77 0.80
CA THR A 8 -35.54 -6.21 -0.59
C THR A 8 -34.08 -6.15 -1.06
N PHE A 9 -33.15 -5.74 -0.18
CA PHE A 9 -31.75 -5.56 -0.57
C PHE A 9 -31.09 -6.89 -0.94
N LYS A 10 -30.42 -6.90 -2.10
CA LYS A 10 -29.58 -8.02 -2.55
C LYS A 10 -28.11 -7.66 -2.35
N PRO A 11 -27.32 -8.45 -1.60
CA PRO A 11 -25.94 -8.12 -1.24
C PRO A 11 -24.95 -8.09 -2.43
N ASN A 12 -25.31 -8.64 -3.58
CA ASN A 12 -24.46 -8.67 -4.79
C ASN A 12 -24.74 -7.51 -5.77
N THR A 13 -25.43 -6.46 -5.35
CA THR A 13 -25.77 -5.32 -6.20
C THR A 13 -24.65 -4.28 -6.16
N ARG A 14 -24.38 -3.59 -7.27
CA ARG A 14 -23.39 -2.51 -7.29
C ARG A 14 -23.75 -1.42 -6.27
N LEU A 15 -22.73 -0.86 -5.64
CA LEU A 15 -22.88 0.18 -4.61
C LEU A 15 -23.61 1.42 -5.11
N ASP A 16 -23.39 1.85 -6.35
CA ASP A 16 -24.07 3.00 -6.94
C ASP A 16 -25.59 2.79 -7.08
N ILE A 17 -26.01 1.57 -7.46
CA ILE A 17 -27.42 1.18 -7.53
C ILE A 17 -28.02 1.18 -6.12
N PHE A 18 -27.31 0.62 -5.14
CA PHE A 18 -27.74 0.62 -3.74
C PHE A 18 -27.95 2.05 -3.20
N PHE A 19 -26.99 2.95 -3.42
CA PHE A 19 -27.10 4.33 -2.95
C PHE A 19 -28.24 5.08 -3.65
N ASN A 20 -28.43 4.86 -4.96
CA ASN A 20 -29.55 5.47 -5.68
C ASN A 20 -30.90 4.94 -5.19
N GLU A 21 -31.08 3.62 -5.12
CA GLU A 21 -32.38 3.03 -4.83
C GLU A 21 -32.82 3.20 -3.38
N TYR A 22 -31.88 3.10 -2.43
CA TYR A 22 -32.21 3.00 -1.01
C TYR A 22 -31.85 4.24 -0.18
N MET A 23 -30.86 5.04 -0.60
CA MET A 23 -30.40 6.19 0.19
C MET A 23 -30.84 7.54 -0.41
N SER A 24 -30.84 7.66 -1.74
CA SER A 24 -31.18 8.93 -2.41
C SER A 24 -32.67 9.27 -2.37
N LYS A 25 -33.54 8.26 -2.23
CA LYS A 25 -35.01 8.46 -2.15
C LYS A 25 -35.48 8.85 -0.74
N SER A 26 -34.66 8.62 0.27
CA SER A 26 -35.00 8.78 1.70
C SER A 26 -33.90 9.55 2.45
N VAL A 27 -33.30 10.55 1.81
CA VAL A 27 -32.24 11.40 2.40
C VAL A 27 -32.66 11.97 3.76
N LYS A 28 -33.96 12.30 3.93
CA LYS A 28 -34.50 12.82 5.20
C LYS A 28 -34.38 11.83 6.36
N ASP A 29 -34.50 10.54 6.08
CA ASP A 29 -34.41 9.47 7.09
C ASP A 29 -32.95 9.21 7.49
N TYR A 30 -32.01 9.58 6.61
CA TYR A 30 -30.57 9.41 6.78
C TYR A 30 -29.82 10.71 7.07
N ASN A 31 -30.52 11.79 7.45
CA ASN A 31 -29.93 13.11 7.69
C ASN A 31 -28.73 13.11 8.65
N LYS A 32 -28.69 12.17 9.61
CA LYS A 32 -27.57 12.05 10.57
C LYS A 32 -26.30 11.48 9.93
N ILE A 33 -26.41 10.55 8.98
CA ILE A 33 -25.27 9.85 8.35
C ILE A 33 -24.93 10.44 6.98
N TRP A 34 -25.83 11.23 6.39
CA TRP A 34 -25.66 11.86 5.09
C TRP A 34 -24.40 12.75 4.98
N PRO A 35 -24.01 13.53 6.00
CA PRO A 35 -22.74 14.27 5.97
C PRO A 35 -21.52 13.37 5.83
N ASP A 36 -21.47 12.25 6.55
CA ASP A 36 -20.37 11.28 6.48
C ASP A 36 -20.34 10.57 5.13
N MET A 37 -21.52 10.22 4.60
CA MET A 37 -21.65 9.62 3.27
C MET A 37 -21.17 10.56 2.17
N LYS A 38 -21.40 11.89 2.29
CA LYS A 38 -20.84 12.87 1.34
C LYS A 38 -19.32 12.84 1.34
N ILE A 39 -18.70 12.76 2.52
CA ILE A 39 -17.24 12.64 2.63
C ILE A 39 -16.78 11.37 1.90
N ILE A 40 -17.41 10.22 2.19
CA ILE A 40 -17.11 8.94 1.55
C ILE A 40 -17.28 9.00 0.01
N PHE A 41 -18.31 9.70 -0.49
CA PHE A 41 -18.52 9.88 -1.93
C PHE A 41 -17.53 10.84 -2.58
N THR A 42 -16.96 11.78 -1.82
CA THR A 42 -15.90 12.69 -2.30
C THR A 42 -14.50 12.09 -2.18
N LEU A 43 -14.30 11.06 -1.35
CA LEU A 43 -13.07 10.31 -1.37
C LEU A 43 -12.96 9.65 -2.75
N SER A 44 -11.82 9.85 -3.42
CA SER A 44 -11.52 9.09 -4.62
C SER A 44 -11.37 7.64 -4.23
N HIS A 45 -12.47 6.90 -4.20
CA HIS A 45 -12.38 5.47 -4.39
C HIS A 45 -11.69 5.33 -5.75
N GLY A 46 -10.59 4.58 -5.80
CA GLY A 46 -9.91 4.20 -7.05
C GLY A 46 -10.78 3.34 -7.98
N GLN A 47 -12.09 3.58 -8.03
CA GLN A 47 -12.99 3.31 -9.15
C GLN A 47 -12.63 4.28 -10.28
N ALA A 48 -11.41 4.11 -10.78
CA ALA A 48 -10.90 4.72 -11.99
C ALA A 48 -11.67 4.24 -13.23
N SER A 49 -12.97 3.92 -13.17
CA SER A 49 -13.73 3.54 -14.38
C SER A 49 -13.87 4.71 -15.35
N ILE A 50 -14.02 5.93 -14.82
CA ILE A 50 -14.15 7.15 -15.63
C ILE A 50 -12.77 7.54 -16.19
N GLU A 51 -11.70 7.48 -15.39
CA GLU A 51 -10.32 7.75 -15.85
C GLU A 51 -9.75 6.63 -16.75
N ARG A 52 -10.07 5.35 -16.47
CA ARG A 52 -9.82 4.22 -17.38
C ARG A 52 -10.47 4.45 -18.73
N GLY A 53 -11.62 5.13 -18.79
CA GLY A 53 -12.28 5.51 -20.03
C GLY A 53 -11.39 6.28 -21.00
N PHE A 54 -10.48 7.10 -20.46
CA PHE A 54 -9.54 7.94 -21.23
C PHE A 54 -8.12 7.34 -21.33
N SER A 55 -7.83 6.29 -20.55
CA SER A 55 -6.51 5.66 -20.55
C SER A 55 -6.29 4.82 -21.80
N THR A 56 -5.22 5.11 -22.55
CA THR A 56 -4.71 4.25 -23.63
C THR A 56 -4.31 2.86 -23.13
N ASN A 57 -4.11 2.72 -21.81
CA ASN A 57 -3.72 1.47 -21.15
C ASN A 57 -4.92 0.71 -20.57
N LYS A 58 -6.16 1.17 -20.78
CA LYS A 58 -7.39 0.52 -20.28
C LYS A 58 -7.45 -0.98 -20.52
N LYS A 59 -6.99 -1.43 -21.70
CA LYS A 59 -7.00 -2.85 -22.09
C LYS A 59 -5.96 -3.70 -21.34
N ILE A 60 -4.98 -3.06 -20.73
CA ILE A 60 -3.84 -3.68 -20.02
C ILE A 60 -4.04 -3.56 -18.49
N GLU A 61 -4.80 -2.55 -18.07
CA GLU A 61 -5.08 -2.22 -16.67
C GLU A 61 -5.89 -3.32 -15.97
N VAL A 62 -5.36 -3.87 -14.87
CA VAL A 62 -6.04 -4.87 -14.03
C VAL A 62 -5.77 -4.53 -12.58
N GLU A 63 -6.83 -4.51 -11.76
CA GLU A 63 -6.72 -4.12 -10.35
C GLU A 63 -5.68 -4.97 -9.59
N ASN A 64 -4.95 -4.30 -8.67
CA ASN A 64 -3.95 -4.92 -7.79
C ASN A 64 -2.73 -5.54 -8.49
N MET A 65 -2.41 -5.09 -9.71
CA MET A 65 -1.22 -5.52 -10.44
C MET A 65 0.01 -4.65 -10.09
N ALA A 66 1.17 -5.29 -9.91
CA ALA A 66 2.44 -4.59 -9.69
C ALA A 66 2.90 -3.83 -10.95
N GLN A 67 3.60 -2.72 -10.77
CA GLN A 67 4.13 -1.89 -11.88
C GLN A 67 4.97 -2.70 -12.88
N GLU A 68 5.80 -3.62 -12.40
CA GLU A 68 6.63 -4.49 -13.25
C GLU A 68 5.77 -5.36 -14.18
N SER A 69 4.65 -5.87 -13.67
CA SER A 69 3.70 -6.66 -14.47
C SER A 69 2.99 -5.82 -15.52
N TYR A 70 2.73 -4.53 -15.22
CA TYR A 70 2.20 -3.59 -16.20
C TYR A 70 3.17 -3.33 -17.35
N VAL A 71 4.44 -3.09 -17.03
CA VAL A 71 5.49 -2.88 -18.03
C VAL A 71 5.65 -4.13 -18.90
N ALA A 72 5.69 -5.32 -18.30
CA ALA A 72 5.79 -6.58 -19.03
C ALA A 72 4.62 -6.79 -19.99
N ARG A 73 3.38 -6.58 -19.54
CA ARG A 73 2.21 -6.65 -20.42
C ARG A 73 2.24 -5.63 -21.53
N ARG A 74 2.72 -4.41 -21.25
CA ARG A 74 2.82 -3.35 -22.26
C ARG A 74 3.80 -3.73 -23.36
N ILE A 75 4.96 -4.28 -23.00
CA ILE A 75 5.95 -4.79 -23.96
C ILE A 75 5.32 -5.85 -24.87
N VAL A 76 4.56 -6.79 -24.30
CA VAL A 76 3.87 -7.84 -25.08
C VAL A 76 2.84 -7.22 -26.04
N CYS A 77 1.98 -6.32 -25.55
CA CYS A 77 0.98 -5.67 -26.38
C CYS A 77 1.60 -4.83 -27.51
N ASP A 78 2.67 -4.11 -27.23
CA ASP A 78 3.34 -3.27 -28.22
C ASP A 78 4.08 -4.13 -29.26
N ALA A 79 4.66 -5.27 -28.86
CA ALA A 79 5.19 -6.25 -29.79
C ALA A 79 4.09 -6.83 -30.69
N ILE A 80 2.94 -7.25 -30.13
CA ILE A 80 1.83 -7.77 -30.95
C ILE A 80 1.36 -6.70 -31.96
N LYS A 81 1.25 -5.43 -31.53
CA LYS A 81 0.89 -4.33 -32.42
C LYS A 81 1.92 -4.10 -33.53
N SER A 82 3.22 -4.23 -33.26
CA SER A 82 4.24 -4.06 -34.31
C SER A 82 4.16 -5.13 -35.40
N TYR A 83 3.69 -6.33 -35.07
CA TYR A 83 3.43 -7.41 -36.04
C TYR A 83 2.00 -7.37 -36.63
N GLY A 84 1.17 -6.41 -36.19
CA GLY A 84 -0.23 -6.24 -36.59
C GLY A 84 -1.18 -7.24 -35.94
N GLU A 85 -0.88 -8.54 -36.03
CA GLU A 85 -1.69 -9.62 -35.48
C GLU A 85 -0.83 -10.66 -34.76
N ILE A 86 -1.41 -11.35 -33.77
CA ILE A 86 -0.71 -12.32 -32.95
C ILE A 86 -0.16 -13.51 -33.77
N LEU A 87 -0.86 -13.88 -34.85
CA LEU A 87 -0.48 -14.99 -35.73
C LEU A 87 0.71 -14.67 -36.63
N ASN A 88 1.01 -13.37 -36.82
CA ASN A 88 2.12 -12.92 -37.66
C ASN A 88 3.47 -12.93 -36.91
N ILE A 89 3.46 -13.27 -35.62
CA ILE A 89 4.68 -13.29 -34.80
C ILE A 89 5.44 -14.59 -35.07
N PRO A 90 6.66 -14.51 -35.65
CA PRO A 90 7.44 -15.71 -35.92
C PRO A 90 7.91 -16.37 -34.62
N ILE A 91 7.67 -17.67 -34.50
CA ILE A 91 8.20 -18.47 -33.38
C ILE A 91 9.68 -18.74 -33.63
N SER A 92 10.54 -17.83 -33.17
CA SER A 92 11.98 -17.98 -33.29
C SER A 92 12.54 -19.00 -32.30
N ASN A 93 13.68 -19.60 -32.64
CA ASN A 93 14.41 -20.50 -31.73
C ASN A 93 14.80 -19.80 -30.42
N ASP A 94 15.07 -18.50 -30.47
CA ASP A 94 15.39 -17.72 -29.27
C ASP A 94 14.17 -17.56 -28.38
N LEU A 95 12.98 -17.31 -28.94
CA LEU A 95 11.75 -17.27 -28.17
C LEU A 95 11.52 -18.60 -27.43
N GLN A 96 11.76 -19.73 -28.11
CA GLN A 96 11.66 -21.05 -27.48
C GLN A 96 12.64 -21.20 -26.32
N LYS A 97 13.92 -20.85 -26.49
CA LYS A 97 14.92 -20.88 -25.40
C LYS A 97 14.53 -19.98 -24.22
N PHE A 98 13.96 -18.81 -24.50
CA PHE A 98 13.44 -17.91 -23.46
C PHE A 98 12.30 -18.56 -22.68
N VAL A 99 11.34 -19.20 -23.36
CA VAL A 99 10.23 -19.90 -22.70
C VAL A 99 10.73 -21.07 -21.86
N PHE A 100 11.67 -21.87 -22.36
CA PHE A 100 12.26 -22.99 -21.60
C PHE A 100 12.94 -22.51 -20.31
N SER A 101 13.61 -21.36 -20.32
CA SER A 101 14.27 -20.80 -19.14
C SER A 101 13.35 -19.96 -18.24
N ALA A 102 12.16 -19.57 -18.70
CA ALA A 102 11.27 -18.66 -17.99
C ALA A 102 10.86 -19.18 -16.62
N ARG A 103 10.53 -20.48 -16.52
CA ARG A 103 10.17 -21.11 -15.24
C ARG A 103 11.32 -21.04 -14.24
N GLN A 104 12.54 -21.34 -14.67
CA GLN A 104 13.71 -21.28 -13.80
C GLN A 104 13.98 -19.85 -13.31
N LYS A 105 13.92 -18.87 -14.22
CA LYS A 105 14.06 -17.45 -13.86
C LYS A 105 13.01 -17.00 -12.85
N TYR A 106 11.76 -17.46 -13.01
CA TYR A 106 10.68 -17.16 -12.08
C TYR A 106 10.93 -17.77 -10.68
N MET A 107 11.39 -19.02 -10.61
CA MET A 107 11.73 -19.66 -9.32
C MET A 107 12.87 -18.90 -8.61
N LEU A 108 13.93 -18.53 -9.34
CA LEU A 108 15.03 -17.73 -8.80
C LEU A 108 14.54 -16.38 -8.26
N HIS A 109 13.67 -15.70 -9.02
CA HIS A 109 13.08 -14.43 -8.59
C HIS A 109 12.23 -14.57 -7.30
N LEU A 110 11.49 -15.67 -7.14
CA LEU A 110 10.74 -15.93 -5.91
C LEU A 110 11.67 -16.17 -4.71
N GLU A 111 12.74 -16.93 -4.89
CA GLU A 111 13.73 -17.16 -3.85
C GLU A 111 14.43 -15.86 -3.44
N GLU A 112 14.80 -15.03 -4.41
CA GLU A 112 15.42 -13.74 -4.16
C GLU A 112 14.47 -12.79 -3.41
N ASN A 113 13.20 -12.74 -3.80
CA ASN A 113 12.16 -12.00 -3.08
C ASN A 113 12.02 -12.45 -1.63
N LYS A 114 12.07 -13.76 -1.38
CA LYS A 114 12.01 -14.29 -0.02
C LYS A 114 13.23 -13.84 0.80
N LYS A 115 14.42 -13.89 0.22
CA LYS A 115 15.66 -13.42 0.86
C LYS A 115 15.63 -11.92 1.13
N ARG A 116 15.17 -11.11 0.17
CA ARG A 116 15.01 -9.64 0.34
C ARG A 116 14.09 -9.32 1.51
N LYS A 117 12.92 -9.93 1.60
CA LYS A 117 11.97 -9.73 2.72
C LYS A 117 12.57 -10.09 4.08
N ILE A 118 13.35 -11.18 4.16
CA ILE A 118 14.04 -11.57 5.39
C ILE A 118 15.09 -10.53 5.77
N ASN A 119 15.92 -10.10 4.80
CA ASN A 119 16.99 -9.13 5.03
C ASN A 119 16.45 -7.75 5.40
N GLU A 120 15.37 -7.29 4.77
CA GLU A 120 14.66 -6.06 5.12
C GLU A 120 14.12 -6.13 6.56
N GLY A 121 13.54 -7.27 6.94
CA GLY A 121 13.09 -7.51 8.31
C GLY A 121 14.22 -7.46 9.33
N ILE A 122 15.39 -8.03 9.01
CA ILE A 122 16.58 -7.99 9.88
C ILE A 122 17.15 -6.56 9.95
N SER A 123 17.25 -5.88 8.80
CA SER A 123 17.77 -4.52 8.71
C SER A 123 16.89 -3.53 9.49
N ASN A 124 15.56 -3.63 9.35
CA ASN A 124 14.63 -2.78 10.09
C ASN A 124 14.71 -3.03 11.60
N LYS A 125 14.81 -4.29 12.04
CA LYS A 125 15.05 -4.61 13.46
C LYS A 125 16.38 -4.03 13.95
N GLY A 126 17.43 -4.12 13.14
CA GLY A 126 18.74 -3.53 13.46
C GLY A 126 18.68 -2.01 13.61
N LYS A 127 17.97 -1.31 12.73
CA LYS A 127 17.75 0.14 12.83
C LYS A 127 17.02 0.50 14.12
N ILE A 128 15.91 -0.17 14.44
CA ILE A 128 15.14 0.07 15.67
C ILE A 128 16.02 -0.09 16.92
N ILE A 129 16.81 -1.17 16.98
CA ILE A 129 17.72 -1.44 18.11
C ILE A 129 18.81 -0.36 18.19
N SER A 130 19.34 0.08 17.05
CA SER A 130 20.35 1.14 16.99
C SER A 130 19.80 2.48 17.50
N ASP A 131 18.61 2.86 17.02
CA ASP A 131 17.96 4.12 17.41
C ASP A 131 17.62 4.11 18.91
N GLU A 132 17.16 2.98 19.44
CA GLU A 132 16.89 2.81 20.88
C GLU A 132 18.17 2.88 21.72
N MET A 133 19.26 2.27 21.25
CA MET A 133 20.55 2.34 21.93
C MET A 133 21.13 3.76 21.96
N ASP A 134 20.99 4.52 20.88
CA ASP A 134 21.44 5.91 20.83
C ASP A 134 20.61 6.81 21.74
N TYR A 135 19.28 6.62 21.78
CA TYR A 135 18.41 7.28 22.75
C TYR A 135 18.81 7.00 24.20
N LEU A 136 19.06 5.72 24.54
CA LEU A 136 19.48 5.33 25.89
C LEU A 136 20.84 5.91 26.28
N LYS A 137 21.79 5.99 25.34
CA LYS A 137 23.10 6.64 25.58
C LYS A 137 22.95 8.12 25.93
N VAL A 138 22.14 8.86 25.17
CA VAL A 138 21.88 10.28 25.44
C VAL A 138 21.22 10.44 26.80
N LYS A 139 20.21 9.62 27.11
CA LYS A 139 19.52 9.67 28.40
C LYS A 139 20.46 9.39 29.58
N ARG A 140 21.35 8.41 29.45
CA ARG A 140 22.35 8.11 30.47
C ARG A 140 23.29 9.30 30.69
N GLN A 141 23.77 9.93 29.62
CA GLN A 141 24.69 11.07 29.71
C GLN A 141 24.04 12.28 30.38
N CYS A 142 22.76 12.56 30.11
CA CYS A 142 22.01 13.59 30.83
C CYS A 142 21.94 13.29 32.33
N LEU A 143 21.56 12.07 32.70
CA LEU A 143 21.47 11.67 34.10
C LEU A 143 22.82 11.74 34.83
N GLU A 144 23.91 11.33 34.18
CA GLU A 144 25.27 11.45 34.73
C GLU A 144 25.64 12.91 34.99
N THR A 145 25.25 13.80 34.08
CA THR A 145 25.49 15.25 34.22
C THR A 145 24.65 15.84 35.37
N ASP A 146 23.38 15.46 35.46
CA ASP A 146 22.47 15.91 36.51
C ASP A 146 22.97 15.46 37.89
N VAL A 147 23.33 14.18 38.05
CA VAL A 147 23.89 13.65 39.31
C VAL A 147 25.16 14.40 39.70
N SER A 148 26.10 14.60 38.76
CA SER A 148 27.33 15.35 39.05
C SER A 148 27.06 16.80 39.43
N SER A 149 26.03 17.43 38.86
CA SER A 149 25.64 18.79 39.24
C SER A 149 25.04 18.83 40.65
N MET A 150 24.22 17.83 41.01
CA MET A 150 23.63 17.71 42.34
C MET A 150 24.69 17.46 43.41
N ASP A 151 25.65 16.58 43.15
CA ASP A 151 26.76 16.29 44.08
C ASP A 151 27.55 17.58 44.39
N LYS A 152 27.88 18.37 43.36
CA LYS A 152 28.55 19.67 43.53
C LYS A 152 27.72 20.67 44.33
N THR A 153 26.41 20.73 44.09
CA THR A 153 25.54 21.61 44.88
C THR A 153 25.46 21.16 46.34
N TYR A 154 25.50 19.85 46.59
CA TYR A 154 25.51 19.32 47.94
C TYR A 154 26.81 19.66 48.67
N GLU A 155 27.96 19.43 48.02
CA GLU A 155 29.29 19.80 48.54
C GLU A 155 29.37 21.28 48.91
N ASN A 156 28.93 22.18 48.03
CA ASN A 156 28.91 23.62 48.29
C ASN A 156 28.01 23.99 49.49
N LEU A 157 26.82 23.38 49.61
CA LEU A 157 25.90 23.64 50.72
C LEU A 157 26.45 23.13 52.06
N THR A 158 27.22 22.05 52.06
CA THR A 158 27.92 21.57 53.27
C THR A 158 29.08 22.48 53.67
N GLU A 159 29.84 23.04 52.73
CA GLU A 159 30.90 24.01 53.03
C GLU A 159 30.35 25.34 53.55
N GLU A 160 29.18 25.80 53.08
CA GLU A 160 28.54 27.03 53.58
C GLU A 160 27.94 26.88 54.99
N ALA A 161 27.78 25.65 55.50
CA ALA A 161 27.18 25.36 56.80
C ALA A 161 28.21 25.16 57.94
N GLU A 162 29.51 25.07 57.63
CA GLU A 162 30.63 25.06 58.58
C GLU A 162 31.14 26.47 58.92
#